data_AF-A0A3D3GE90-F1
#
_entry.id   AF-A0A3D3GE90-F1
#
_cell.length_a   1.000
_cell.length_b   1.000
_cell.length_c   1.000
_cell.angle_alpha   90.00
_cell.angle_beta   90.00
_cell.angle_gamma   90.00
#
_symmetry.space_group_name_H-M   'P 1'
#
loop_
_entity.id
_entity.type
_entity.pdbx_description
1 polymer ?
#
loop_
_entity_poly.entity_id
_entity_poly.type
_entity_poly.pdbx_seq_one_letter_code
_entity_poly.pdbx_strand_id
1 'polypeptide(L)'
;MKSLITIAVLTLFAFTADAAPLVIPSLSQTEAKIDIARVMDSTVLGQNESKDIKVRLITVDNGKSTDVSPRYRLLLTYFHAGETNNVQTAFELGSFYEVLKTSRVGPGIYRVNVKQWTDSGKFEKVSLTINTTQVFIDDNKLMPEEFQDPYFSSSISVEQSN
;
A
#
# COMPACT_ATOMS: atom_id res chain seq x y z
N MET A 1 13.35 59.64 2.62
CA MET A 1 12.64 58.85 1.59
C MET A 1 12.99 57.39 1.81
N LYS A 2 12.08 56.59 2.37
CA LYS A 2 12.30 55.14 2.63
C LYS A 2 11.67 54.36 1.47
N SER A 3 12.50 53.76 0.63
CA SER A 3 12.06 52.92 -0.49
C SER A 3 11.65 51.55 0.06
N LEU A 4 10.38 51.18 -0.10
CA LEU A 4 9.89 49.82 0.13
C LEU A 4 10.24 48.95 -1.08
N ILE A 5 11.06 47.93 -0.86
CA ILE A 5 11.30 46.85 -1.82
C ILE A 5 10.25 45.78 -1.53
N THR A 6 9.22 45.71 -2.39
CA THR A 6 8.24 44.62 -2.38
C THR A 6 8.85 43.40 -3.08
N ILE A 7 9.25 42.40 -2.29
CA ILE A 7 9.68 41.09 -2.82
C ILE A 7 8.41 40.27 -3.11
N ALA A 8 8.06 40.15 -4.38
CA ALA A 8 7.03 39.22 -4.83
C ALA A 8 7.57 37.78 -4.75
N VAL A 9 7.14 37.04 -3.74
CA VAL A 9 7.39 35.59 -3.64
C VAL A 9 6.49 34.90 -4.66
N LEU A 10 7.06 34.55 -5.81
CA LEU A 10 6.41 33.71 -6.81
C LEU A 10 6.45 32.26 -6.31
N THR A 11 5.42 31.83 -5.57
CA THR A 11 5.22 30.41 -5.27
C THR A 11 4.85 29.68 -6.56
N LEU A 12 5.83 29.01 -7.19
CA LEU A 12 5.56 27.97 -8.18
C LEU A 12 4.85 26.82 -7.46
N PHE A 13 3.51 26.78 -7.56
CA PHE A 13 2.79 25.54 -7.37
C PHE A 13 3.04 24.66 -8.59
N ALA A 14 4.00 23.73 -8.47
CA ALA A 14 4.10 22.62 -9.39
C ALA A 14 2.86 21.74 -9.19
N PHE A 15 1.88 21.87 -10.08
CA PHE A 15 0.79 20.90 -10.18
C PHE A 15 1.40 19.58 -10.68
N THR A 16 1.65 18.65 -9.76
CA THR A 16 1.87 17.25 -10.12
C THR A 16 0.57 16.73 -10.71
N ALA A 17 0.61 16.23 -11.95
CA ALA A 17 -0.52 15.54 -12.54
C ALA A 17 -0.86 14.33 -11.64
N ASP A 18 -1.98 14.40 -10.93
CA ASP A 18 -2.48 13.28 -10.14
C ASP A 18 -2.86 12.16 -11.11
N ALA A 19 -2.10 11.07 -11.07
CA ALA A 19 -2.49 9.83 -11.74
C ALA A 19 -3.80 9.35 -11.11
N ALA A 20 -4.75 8.93 -11.93
CA ALA A 20 -6.00 8.37 -11.42
C ALA A 20 -5.69 7.18 -10.48
N PRO A 21 -6.36 7.08 -9.32
CA PRO A 21 -6.11 6.00 -8.37
C PRO A 21 -6.42 4.65 -9.00
N LEU A 22 -5.50 3.69 -8.82
CA LEU A 22 -5.70 2.28 -9.18
C LEU A 22 -6.56 1.63 -8.10
N VAL A 23 -7.70 1.06 -8.49
CA VAL A 23 -8.55 0.27 -7.60
C VAL A 23 -8.08 -1.19 -7.60
N ILE A 24 -7.63 -1.68 -6.46
CA ILE A 24 -7.11 -3.04 -6.27
C ILE A 24 -8.11 -3.86 -5.44
N PRO A 25 -8.70 -4.95 -5.99
CA PRO A 25 -9.60 -5.82 -5.24
C PRO A 25 -8.83 -6.68 -4.23
N SER A 26 -9.53 -7.14 -3.20
CA SER A 26 -9.03 -8.14 -2.27
C SER A 26 -8.79 -9.48 -2.96
N LEU A 27 -7.74 -10.17 -2.54
CA LEU A 27 -7.42 -11.53 -2.93
C LEU A 27 -8.39 -12.53 -2.30
N SER A 28 -8.67 -13.62 -3.02
CA SER A 28 -9.33 -14.78 -2.41
C SER A 28 -8.46 -15.44 -1.34
N GLN A 29 -9.06 -16.27 -0.49
CA GLN A 29 -8.32 -17.04 0.52
C GLN A 29 -7.15 -17.84 -0.08
N THR A 30 -7.31 -18.40 -1.27
CA THR A 30 -6.26 -19.21 -1.92
C THR A 30 -5.13 -18.33 -2.42
N GLU A 31 -5.43 -17.18 -3.02
CA GLU A 31 -4.43 -16.22 -3.53
C GLU A 31 -3.67 -15.51 -2.41
N ALA A 32 -4.31 -15.33 -1.25
CA ALA A 32 -3.71 -14.75 -0.05
C ALA A 32 -2.72 -15.71 0.64
N LYS A 33 -2.65 -16.99 0.26
CA LYS A 33 -1.67 -17.93 0.84
C LYS A 33 -0.26 -17.53 0.41
N ILE A 34 0.60 -17.34 1.41
CA ILE A 34 2.00 -17.00 1.25
C ILE A 34 2.89 -18.10 1.82
N ASP A 35 3.97 -18.42 1.11
CA ASP A 35 5.06 -19.22 1.66
C ASP A 35 5.84 -18.36 2.66
N ILE A 36 5.70 -18.68 3.95
CA ILE A 36 6.32 -17.91 5.04
C ILE A 36 7.85 -17.87 4.90
N ALA A 37 8.47 -18.91 4.33
CA ALA A 37 9.92 -18.94 4.13
C ALA A 37 10.40 -17.88 3.12
N ARG A 38 9.50 -17.34 2.30
CA ARG A 38 9.77 -16.29 1.31
C ARG A 38 9.41 -14.89 1.80
N VAL A 39 8.86 -14.74 3.01
CA VAL A 39 8.55 -13.43 3.58
C VAL A 39 9.87 -12.77 4.01
N MET A 40 10.20 -11.65 3.37
CA MET A 40 11.42 -10.89 3.64
C MET A 40 11.21 -9.82 4.70
N ASP A 41 10.04 -9.17 4.67
CA ASP A 41 9.69 -8.12 5.61
C ASP A 41 8.18 -8.06 5.86
N SER A 42 7.82 -7.59 7.05
CA SER A 42 6.45 -7.31 7.48
C SER A 42 6.43 -5.98 8.23
N THR A 43 6.18 -4.89 7.51
CA THR A 43 6.10 -3.54 8.07
C THR A 43 4.67 -3.21 8.48
N VAL A 44 4.46 -2.75 9.72
CA VAL A 44 3.14 -2.23 10.17
C VAL A 44 2.95 -0.83 9.60
N LEU A 45 1.88 -0.64 8.81
CA LEU A 45 1.46 0.67 8.32
C LEU A 45 0.38 1.27 9.21
N GLY A 46 -0.63 0.52 9.61
CA GLY A 46 -1.71 1.04 10.45
C GLY A 46 -2.01 0.11 11.60
N GLN A 47 -2.35 0.66 12.76
CA GLN A 47 -2.97 -0.07 13.85
C GLN A 47 -3.78 0.89 14.72
N ASN A 48 -4.82 0.39 15.37
CA ASN A 48 -5.53 1.16 16.39
C ASN A 48 -4.84 1.03 17.77
N GLU A 49 -5.40 1.69 18.78
CA GLU A 49 -4.81 1.74 20.13
C GLU A 49 -4.77 0.37 20.82
N SER A 50 -5.85 -0.42 20.69
CA SER A 50 -5.96 -1.77 21.24
C SER A 50 -5.13 -2.80 20.48
N LYS A 51 -4.67 -2.47 19.26
CA LYS A 51 -3.88 -3.36 18.37
C LYS A 51 -4.60 -4.65 17.99
N ASP A 52 -5.93 -4.68 18.06
CA ASP A 52 -6.75 -5.74 17.48
C ASP A 52 -6.83 -5.57 15.95
N ILE A 53 -6.81 -4.34 15.44
CA ILE A 53 -6.76 -4.03 14.01
C ILE A 53 -5.34 -3.67 13.58
N LYS A 54 -4.87 -4.30 12.50
CA LYS A 54 -3.55 -4.05 11.89
C LYS A 54 -3.61 -4.06 10.37
N VAL A 55 -2.99 -3.05 9.77
CA VAL A 55 -2.67 -3.01 8.35
C VAL A 55 -1.16 -3.14 8.19
N ARG A 56 -0.71 -4.14 7.43
CA ARG A 56 0.72 -4.43 7.20
C ARG A 56 1.03 -4.45 5.72
N LEU A 57 2.24 -4.01 5.39
CA LEU A 57 2.88 -4.26 4.11
C LEU A 57 3.80 -5.48 4.26
N ILE A 58 3.53 -6.51 3.49
CA ILE A 58 4.32 -7.74 3.44
C ILE A 58 5.11 -7.76 2.14
N THR A 59 6.41 -7.99 2.25
CA THR A 59 7.30 -8.14 1.11
C THR A 59 7.68 -9.61 0.97
N VAL A 60 7.36 -10.22 -0.18
CA VAL A 60 7.62 -11.63 -0.48
C VAL A 60 8.66 -11.74 -1.59
N ASP A 61 9.69 -12.56 -1.41
CA ASP A 61 10.69 -12.87 -2.44
C ASP A 61 10.20 -14.00 -3.35
N ASN A 62 9.85 -13.66 -4.59
CA ASN A 62 9.46 -14.64 -5.60
C ASN A 62 10.67 -15.38 -6.19
N GLY A 63 11.89 -14.97 -5.85
CA GLY A 63 13.12 -15.43 -6.47
C GLY A 63 13.41 -14.67 -7.76
N LYS A 64 14.62 -14.86 -8.29
CA LYS A 64 15.07 -14.22 -9.53
C LYS A 64 14.97 -15.21 -10.68
N SER A 65 14.32 -14.81 -11.78
CA SER A 65 14.24 -15.60 -13.02
C SER A 65 15.18 -15.04 -14.10
N THR A 66 15.28 -13.71 -14.21
CA THR A 66 16.18 -13.01 -15.14
C THR A 66 16.78 -11.76 -14.48
N ASP A 67 17.72 -11.09 -15.15
CA ASP A 67 18.34 -9.84 -14.63
C ASP A 67 17.38 -8.66 -14.46
N VAL A 68 16.22 -8.72 -15.11
CA VAL A 68 15.20 -7.67 -15.09
C VAL A 68 13.86 -8.15 -14.54
N SER A 69 13.73 -9.43 -14.17
CA SER A 69 12.48 -9.97 -13.63
C SER A 69 12.15 -9.33 -12.28
N PRO A 70 10.88 -8.97 -12.02
CA PRO A 70 10.42 -8.61 -10.69
C PRO A 70 10.80 -9.69 -9.69
N ARG A 71 11.39 -9.28 -8.56
CA ARG A 71 11.84 -10.18 -7.50
C ARG A 71 10.89 -10.17 -6.31
N TYR A 72 10.35 -9.01 -5.98
CA TYR A 72 9.56 -8.82 -4.77
C TYR A 72 8.09 -8.59 -5.11
N ARG A 73 7.22 -9.37 -4.49
CA ARG A 73 5.78 -9.13 -4.48
C ARG A 73 5.40 -8.36 -3.23
N LEU A 74 4.60 -7.31 -3.38
CA LEU A 74 4.09 -6.51 -2.27
C LEU A 74 2.63 -6.82 -2.02
N LEU A 75 2.32 -7.18 -0.78
CA LEU A 75 0.95 -7.41 -0.31
C LEU A 75 0.60 -6.41 0.79
N LEU A 76 -0.56 -5.78 0.69
CA LEU A 76 -1.17 -5.06 1.80
C LEU A 76 -2.14 -6.01 2.50
N THR A 77 -1.96 -6.25 3.78
CA THR A 77 -2.85 -7.13 4.55
C THR A 77 -3.57 -6.33 5.62
N TYR A 78 -4.85 -6.62 5.82
CA TYR A 78 -5.62 -6.17 6.97
C TYR A 78 -5.97 -7.37 7.83
N PHE A 79 -5.91 -7.16 9.14
CA PHE A 79 -6.27 -8.15 10.14
C PHE A 79 -7.02 -7.45 11.28
N HIS A 80 -8.11 -8.04 11.72
CA HIS A 80 -8.90 -7.64 12.86
C HIS A 80 -9.11 -8.86 13.77
N ALA A 81 -8.57 -8.79 14.99
CA ALA A 81 -8.85 -9.75 16.04
C ALA A 81 -10.19 -9.41 16.70
N GLY A 82 -11.26 -10.11 16.32
CA GLY A 82 -12.55 -10.01 16.99
C GLY A 82 -12.65 -10.94 18.21
N GLU A 83 -13.66 -10.72 19.05
CA GLU A 83 -13.87 -11.55 20.25
C GLU A 83 -14.28 -12.99 19.92
N THR A 84 -15.05 -13.18 18.83
CA THR A 84 -15.56 -14.49 18.41
C THR A 84 -14.80 -15.06 17.22
N ASN A 85 -14.49 -14.22 16.22
CA ASN A 85 -13.76 -14.61 15.01
C ASN A 85 -12.74 -13.53 14.62
N ASN A 86 -11.68 -13.95 13.92
CA ASN A 86 -10.75 -13.03 13.29
C ASN A 86 -11.18 -12.78 11.85
N VAL A 87 -11.05 -11.54 11.40
CA VAL A 87 -11.29 -11.13 10.01
C VAL A 87 -9.98 -10.70 9.39
N GLN A 88 -9.73 -11.12 8.14
CA GLN A 88 -8.53 -10.74 7.42
C GLN A 88 -8.79 -10.59 5.93
N THR A 89 -7.99 -9.75 5.28
CA THR A 89 -7.98 -9.63 3.82
C THR A 89 -6.60 -9.22 3.34
N ALA A 90 -6.32 -9.47 2.07
CA ALA A 90 -5.04 -9.13 1.45
C ALA A 90 -5.27 -8.52 0.07
N PHE A 91 -4.40 -7.60 -0.32
CA PHE A 91 -4.41 -6.93 -1.62
C PHE A 91 -3.02 -7.06 -2.25
N GLU A 92 -2.93 -7.45 -3.52
CA GLU A 92 -1.65 -7.47 -4.23
C GLU A 92 -1.38 -6.10 -4.85
N LEU A 93 -0.37 -5.40 -4.33
CA LEU A 93 0.03 -4.08 -4.82
C LEU A 93 0.86 -4.15 -6.11
N GLY A 94 1.32 -5.35 -6.46
CA GLY A 94 2.11 -5.65 -7.64
C GLY A 94 3.44 -6.33 -7.33
N SER A 95 4.16 -6.60 -8.41
CA SER A 95 5.49 -7.21 -8.39
C SER A 95 6.54 -6.21 -8.87
N PHE A 96 7.60 -6.04 -8.10
CA PHE A 96 8.62 -5.03 -8.29
C PHE A 96 10.02 -5.65 -8.28
N TYR A 97 10.97 -4.94 -8.89
CA TYR A 97 12.37 -5.35 -8.87
C TYR A 97 13.00 -5.19 -7.48
N GLU A 98 12.68 -4.08 -6.81
CA GLU A 98 13.25 -3.73 -5.50
C GLU A 98 12.27 -2.86 -4.70
N VAL A 99 12.21 -3.08 -3.38
CA VAL A 99 11.54 -2.18 -2.44
C VAL A 99 12.59 -1.24 -1.86
N LEU A 100 12.48 0.06 -2.13
CA LEU A 100 13.51 1.04 -1.78
C LEU A 100 13.28 1.64 -0.40
N LYS A 101 12.05 2.11 -0.14
CA LYS A 101 11.72 2.81 1.11
C LYS A 101 10.22 2.89 1.34
N THR A 102 9.81 2.59 2.56
CA THR A 102 8.46 2.87 3.07
C THR A 102 8.51 4.04 4.04
N SER A 103 7.62 5.02 3.89
CA SER A 103 7.55 6.18 4.78
C SER A 103 6.12 6.65 4.99
N ARG A 104 5.80 7.06 6.21
CA ARG A 104 4.53 7.75 6.53
C ARG A 104 4.58 9.18 6.00
N VAL A 105 3.55 9.59 5.26
CA VAL A 105 3.43 10.97 4.76
C VAL A 105 2.29 11.74 5.42
N GLY A 106 1.33 11.03 6.04
CA GLY A 106 0.25 11.64 6.81
C GLY A 106 -0.46 10.63 7.73
N PRO A 107 -1.51 11.05 8.45
CA PRO A 107 -2.38 10.14 9.18
C PRO A 107 -3.01 9.09 8.24
N GLY A 108 -2.65 7.82 8.42
CA GLY A 108 -3.15 6.72 7.60
C GLY A 108 -2.65 6.71 6.14
N ILE A 109 -1.74 7.61 5.74
CA ILE A 109 -1.22 7.68 4.37
C ILE A 109 0.26 7.35 4.37
N TYR A 110 0.63 6.35 3.56
CA TYR A 110 1.98 5.83 3.43
C TYR A 110 2.44 5.89 1.99
N ARG A 111 3.72 6.20 1.80
CA ARG A 111 4.38 6.13 0.50
C ARG A 111 5.38 4.98 0.50
N VAL A 112 5.26 4.09 -0.48
CA VAL A 112 6.17 2.98 -0.74
C VAL A 112 6.90 3.27 -2.06
N ASN A 113 8.20 3.49 -1.97
CA ASN A 113 9.04 3.71 -3.14
C ASN A 113 9.59 2.35 -3.58
N VAL A 114 9.38 2.01 -4.84
CA VAL A 114 9.80 0.77 -5.46
C VAL A 114 10.59 1.07 -6.72
N LYS A 115 11.31 0.06 -7.21
CA LYS A 115 11.99 0.08 -8.50
C LYS A 115 11.33 -0.95 -9.39
N GLN A 116 10.98 -0.57 -10.62
CA GLN A 116 10.41 -1.48 -11.61
C GLN A 116 11.15 -1.36 -12.94
N TRP A 117 11.17 -2.45 -13.70
CA TRP A 117 11.61 -2.44 -15.09
C TRP A 117 10.43 -2.02 -15.96
N THR A 118 10.59 -0.98 -16.77
CA THR A 118 9.52 -0.49 -17.66
C THR A 118 9.66 -1.06 -19.06
N ASP A 119 8.57 -1.01 -19.83
CA ASP A 119 8.54 -1.44 -21.23
C ASP A 119 9.53 -0.67 -22.11
N SER A 120 9.99 0.50 -21.65
CA SER A 120 11.04 1.28 -22.30
C SER A 120 12.45 0.68 -22.17
N GLY A 121 12.58 -0.43 -21.44
CA GLY A 121 13.86 -1.11 -21.21
C GLY A 121 14.76 -0.40 -20.19
N LYS A 122 14.16 0.23 -19.18
CA LYS A 122 14.88 0.96 -18.12
C LYS A 122 14.29 0.67 -16.76
N PHE A 123 15.11 0.87 -15.73
CA PHE A 123 14.62 0.90 -14.36
C PHE A 123 14.11 2.28 -13.99
N GLU A 124 12.88 2.34 -13.50
CA GLU A 124 12.27 3.56 -12.98
C GLU A 124 11.92 3.40 -11.51
N LYS A 125 12.00 4.52 -10.78
CA LYS A 125 11.50 4.61 -9.41
C LYS A 125 10.03 4.97 -9.49
N VAL A 126 9.22 4.26 -8.71
CA VAL A 126 7.79 4.48 -8.65
C VAL A 126 7.39 4.63 -7.19
N SER A 127 6.49 5.56 -6.93
CA SER A 127 5.89 5.77 -5.62
C SER A 127 4.46 5.24 -5.62
N LEU A 128 4.17 4.32 -4.71
CA LEU A 128 2.81 3.89 -4.38
C LEU A 128 2.34 4.66 -3.15
N THR A 129 1.27 5.43 -3.27
CA THR A 129 0.62 6.07 -2.13
C THR A 129 -0.56 5.21 -1.68
N ILE A 130 -0.49 4.73 -0.44
CA ILE A 130 -1.46 3.82 0.17
C ILE A 130 -2.20 4.61 1.26
N ASN A 131 -3.51 4.73 1.11
CA ASN A 131 -4.37 5.23 2.18
C ASN A 131 -4.97 4.07 2.97
N THR A 132 -4.38 3.77 4.12
CA THR A 132 -4.84 2.66 4.97
C THR A 132 -6.21 2.94 5.57
N THR A 133 -6.68 4.20 5.67
CA THR A 133 -8.00 4.52 6.27
C THR A 133 -9.16 3.91 5.50
N GLN A 134 -8.99 3.69 4.19
CA GLN A 134 -10.00 3.07 3.32
C GLN A 134 -10.36 1.65 3.79
N VAL A 135 -9.37 0.90 4.30
CA VAL A 135 -9.58 -0.46 4.78
C VAL A 135 -10.34 -0.50 6.12
N PHE A 136 -10.26 0.57 6.92
CA PHE A 136 -11.00 0.68 8.20
C PHE A 136 -12.46 1.13 8.01
N ILE A 137 -12.79 1.78 6.89
CA ILE A 137 -14.16 2.26 6.61
C ILE A 137 -15.08 1.08 6.29
N ASP A 138 -14.57 0.01 5.68
CA ASP A 138 -15.38 -1.17 5.34
C ASP A 138 -15.64 -2.08 6.55
N ASP A 139 -14.77 -2.10 7.57
CA ASP A 139 -15.00 -2.84 8.83
C ASP A 139 -16.27 -2.39 9.55
N ASN A 140 -16.57 -1.08 9.57
CA ASN A 140 -17.80 -0.53 10.12
C ASN A 140 -19.06 -0.84 9.28
N LYS A 141 -18.90 -1.33 8.05
CA LYS A 141 -20.00 -1.75 7.18
C LYS A 141 -20.26 -3.26 7.23
N LEU A 142 -19.34 -4.04 7.82
CA LEU A 142 -19.50 -5.48 7.96
C LEU A 142 -20.71 -5.76 8.85
N MET A 143 -21.70 -6.47 8.29
CA MET A 143 -22.81 -6.96 9.10
C MET A 143 -22.31 -8.05 10.06
N PRO A 144 -22.93 -8.25 11.25
CA PRO A 144 -22.55 -9.32 12.18
C PRO A 144 -22.46 -10.72 11.54
N GLU A 145 -23.23 -10.95 10.47
CA GLU A 145 -23.25 -12.19 9.67
C GLU A 145 -22.00 -12.37 8.79
N GLU A 146 -21.36 -11.28 8.36
CA GLU A 146 -20.14 -11.29 7.54
C GLU A 146 -18.87 -11.59 8.36
N PHE A 147 -18.92 -11.45 9.68
CA PHE A 147 -17.88 -11.97 10.58
C PHE A 147 -17.84 -13.51 10.65
N GLN A 148 -18.75 -14.20 9.96
CA GLN A 148 -18.68 -15.65 9.75
C GLN A 148 -17.81 -16.03 8.53
N ASP A 149 -17.51 -15.08 7.64
CA ASP A 149 -16.52 -15.27 6.57
C ASP A 149 -15.20 -14.58 6.97
N PRO A 150 -14.14 -15.34 7.27
CA PRO A 150 -12.87 -14.75 7.68
C PRO A 150 -12.17 -13.96 6.56
N TYR A 151 -12.67 -14.01 5.32
CA TYR A 151 -12.12 -13.32 4.14
C TYR A 151 -13.17 -12.43 3.46
N PHE A 152 -13.38 -11.23 3.98
CA PHE A 152 -14.29 -10.27 3.34
C PHE A 152 -13.71 -9.70 2.03
N SER A 153 -14.60 -9.44 1.08
CA SER A 153 -14.27 -8.82 -0.21
C SER A 153 -14.28 -7.28 -0.09
N SER A 154 -13.22 -6.61 -0.53
CA SER A 154 -13.10 -5.14 -0.51
C SER A 154 -12.17 -4.66 -1.66
N SER A 155 -11.94 -3.35 -1.74
CA SER A 155 -10.98 -2.75 -2.67
C SER A 155 -10.28 -1.55 -2.05
N ILE A 156 -9.03 -1.31 -2.45
CA ILE A 156 -8.26 -0.13 -2.05
C ILE A 156 -7.89 0.72 -3.26
N SER A 157 -7.82 2.03 -3.07
CA SER A 157 -7.28 2.95 -4.06
C SER A 157 -5.80 3.24 -3.78
N VAL A 158 -4.97 3.00 -4.79
CA VAL A 158 -3.52 3.27 -4.74
C VAL A 158 -3.14 4.24 -5.85
N GLU A 159 -2.52 5.35 -5.49
CA GLU A 159 -1.99 6.29 -6.48
C GLU A 159 -0.55 5.90 -6.83
N GLN A 160 -0.25 5.87 -8.12
CA GLN A 160 1.07 5.56 -8.63
C GLN A 160 1.66 6.77 -9.35
N SER A 161 2.88 7.18 -8.98
CA SER A 161 3.61 8.26 -9.65
C SER A 161 5.07 7.88 -9.91
N ASN A 162 5.63 8.44 -11.00
CA ASN A 162 7.01 8.26 -11.45
C ASN A 162 7.89 9.45 -11.04
#